data_AF-A0A1F4LE84-F1
#
_entry.id   AF-A0A1F4LE84-F1
#
_cell.length_a   1.000
_cell.length_b   1.000
_cell.length_c   1.000
_cell.angle_alpha   90.00
_cell.angle_beta   90.00
_cell.angle_gamma   90.00
#
_symmetry.space_group_name_H-M   'P 1'
#
loop_
_entity.id
_entity.type
_entity.pdbx_description
1 polymer ?
#
loop_
_entity_poly.entity_id
_entity_poly.type
_entity_poly.pdbx_seq_one_letter_code
_entity_poly.pdbx_strand_id
1 'polypeptide(L)'
;MHALPTPPHPILRPFAAVLAVLLLAALTALIVQPPAALPLWVAAWLTAAWALWALLRGRIGMLLALVVQCGALATVTSATGLLQWHWLFKPLTMVIAIVLVAYSARQSSAGGRLDPKPWWLLGAALVGSLAGDAFLMVEGFFIPGLVSFLLAHIAYIVLFRQGVAWLPRPGALAATLGVGGAMYAYLWQGGLPTELRIPVAVYVTAIALMAAQALGRASVLGDRAARQVALGACFFMLSDSLLATNRFVQPLPLAQVGVLATYYAAQAFIVHGMVVGLRQR
;
A
#
# COMPACT_ATOMS: atom_id res chain seq x y z
N MET A 1 29.92 -24.88 -5.86
CA MET A 1 29.41 -25.22 -4.52
C MET A 1 27.97 -24.71 -4.40
N HIS A 2 26.97 -25.60 -4.54
CA HIS A 2 25.59 -25.25 -4.22
C HIS A 2 25.50 -25.04 -2.70
N ALA A 3 25.29 -23.80 -2.26
CA ALA A 3 24.95 -23.54 -0.87
C ALA A 3 23.68 -24.34 -0.54
N LEU A 4 23.75 -25.22 0.46
CA LEU A 4 22.59 -25.92 0.98
C LEU A 4 21.52 -24.88 1.36
N PRO A 5 20.24 -25.08 0.99
CA PRO A 5 19.19 -24.15 1.36
C PRO A 5 19.16 -24.03 2.88
N THR A 6 19.31 -22.81 3.38
CA THR A 6 19.20 -22.49 4.81
C THR A 6 17.89 -23.08 5.32
N PRO A 7 17.89 -23.82 6.45
CA PRO A 7 16.67 -24.43 6.96
C PRO A 7 15.62 -23.32 7.18
N PRO A 8 14.35 -23.56 6.78
CA PRO A 8 13.30 -22.59 7.01
C PRO A 8 13.20 -22.28 8.50
N HIS A 9 12.95 -21.02 8.84
CA HIS A 9 12.73 -20.57 10.21
C HIS A 9 11.78 -21.55 10.92
N PRO A 10 12.04 -21.97 12.17
CA PRO A 10 11.30 -23.07 12.82
C PRO A 10 9.78 -22.86 12.86
N ILE A 11 9.34 -21.59 12.88
CA ILE A 11 7.93 -21.18 12.92
C ILE A 11 7.26 -21.16 11.53
N LEU A 12 8.02 -21.19 10.43
CA LEU A 12 7.45 -21.04 9.08
C LEU A 12 6.47 -22.17 8.72
N ARG A 13 6.82 -23.42 9.06
CA ARG A 13 5.98 -24.60 8.78
C ARG A 13 4.65 -24.56 9.52
N PRO A 14 4.61 -24.40 10.86
CA PRO A 14 3.33 -24.32 11.57
C PRO A 14 2.52 -23.08 11.13
N PHE A 15 3.16 -21.94 10.88
CA PHE A 15 2.49 -20.74 10.37
C PHE A 15 1.81 -20.98 9.01
N ALA A 16 2.54 -21.57 8.05
CA ALA A 16 1.98 -21.88 6.74
C ALA A 16 0.87 -22.94 6.80
N ALA A 17 0.98 -23.91 7.72
CA ALA A 17 -0.06 -24.92 7.94
C ALA A 17 -1.37 -24.27 8.44
N VAL A 18 -1.29 -23.35 9.42
CA VAL A 18 -2.46 -22.60 9.90
C VAL A 18 -3.10 -21.82 8.76
N LEU A 19 -2.32 -21.08 7.96
CA LEU A 19 -2.86 -20.35 6.81
C LEU A 19 -3.51 -21.26 5.76
N ALA A 20 -2.94 -22.44 5.52
CA ALA A 20 -3.51 -23.41 4.60
C ALA A 20 -4.88 -23.93 5.10
N VAL A 21 -4.98 -24.26 6.39
CA VAL A 21 -6.25 -24.69 7.01
C VAL A 21 -7.30 -23.58 6.92
N LEU A 22 -6.92 -22.33 7.23
CA LEU A 22 -7.82 -21.19 7.10
C LEU A 22 -8.29 -20.97 5.65
N LEU A 23 -7.42 -21.16 4.66
CA LEU A 23 -7.80 -21.07 3.24
C LEU A 23 -8.75 -22.19 2.81
N LEU A 24 -8.56 -23.41 3.31
CA LEU A 24 -9.49 -24.52 3.06
C LEU A 24 -10.85 -24.26 3.69
N ALA A 25 -10.89 -23.74 4.91
CA ALA A 25 -12.14 -23.32 5.55
C ALA A 25 -12.80 -22.13 4.81
N ALA A 26 -12.01 -21.18 4.32
CA ALA A 26 -12.54 -20.07 3.53
C ALA A 26 -13.12 -20.54 2.18
N LEU A 27 -12.56 -21.58 1.58
CA LEU A 27 -13.07 -22.17 0.33
C LEU A 27 -14.47 -22.75 0.53
N THR A 28 -14.72 -23.44 1.64
CA THR A 28 -16.07 -23.97 1.94
C THR A 28 -17.05 -22.84 2.24
N ALA A 29 -16.60 -21.75 2.87
CA ALA A 29 -17.41 -20.56 3.10
C ALA A 29 -17.82 -19.81 1.82
N LEU A 30 -17.16 -20.04 0.68
CA LEU A 30 -17.58 -19.46 -0.62
C LEU A 30 -18.92 -20.02 -1.09
N ILE A 31 -19.26 -21.26 -0.72
CA ILE A 31 -20.50 -21.94 -1.16
C ILE A 31 -21.75 -21.23 -0.65
N VAL A 32 -21.65 -20.57 0.51
CA VAL A 32 -22.77 -19.86 1.15
C VAL A 32 -22.84 -18.38 0.77
N GLN A 33 -21.92 -17.87 -0.06
CA GLN A 33 -21.93 -16.46 -0.45
C GLN A 33 -23.01 -16.17 -1.50
N PRO A 34 -23.70 -15.02 -1.42
CA PRO A 34 -24.66 -14.64 -2.43
C PRO A 34 -23.96 -14.41 -3.78
N PRO A 35 -24.61 -14.72 -4.92
CA PRO A 35 -23.99 -14.63 -6.25
C PRO A 35 -23.36 -13.25 -6.56
N ALA A 36 -23.96 -12.17 -6.04
CA ALA A 36 -23.46 -10.81 -6.23
C ALA A 36 -22.12 -10.54 -5.50
N ALA A 37 -21.87 -11.18 -4.36
CA ALA A 37 -20.65 -11.01 -3.56
C ALA A 37 -19.57 -12.04 -3.90
N LEU A 38 -19.96 -13.17 -4.50
CA LEU A 38 -19.08 -14.30 -4.79
C LEU A 38 -17.80 -13.91 -5.56
N PRO A 39 -17.82 -13.08 -6.62
CA PRO A 39 -16.60 -12.69 -7.34
C PRO A 39 -15.58 -11.98 -6.44
N LEU A 40 -16.03 -11.15 -5.51
CA LEU A 40 -15.15 -10.42 -4.59
C LEU A 40 -14.53 -11.35 -3.55
N TRP A 41 -15.30 -12.28 -3.01
CA TRP A 41 -14.78 -13.30 -2.09
C TRP A 41 -13.82 -14.27 -2.77
N VAL A 42 -14.09 -14.67 -4.01
CA VAL A 42 -13.16 -15.48 -4.82
C VAL A 42 -11.87 -14.72 -5.06
N ALA A 43 -11.93 -13.42 -5.41
CA ALA A 43 -10.74 -12.60 -5.59
C ALA A 43 -9.92 -12.47 -4.30
N ALA A 44 -10.58 -12.26 -3.15
CA ALA A 44 -9.91 -12.22 -1.86
C ALA A 44 -9.24 -13.55 -1.50
N TRP A 45 -9.94 -14.67 -1.73
CA TRP A 45 -9.41 -16.02 -1.52
C TRP A 45 -8.19 -16.29 -2.42
N LEU A 46 -8.28 -15.98 -3.72
CA LEU A 46 -7.17 -16.14 -4.66
C LEU A 46 -5.96 -15.30 -4.26
N THR A 47 -6.18 -14.07 -3.79
CA THR A 47 -5.12 -13.19 -3.30
C THR A 47 -4.44 -13.77 -2.06
N ALA A 48 -5.22 -14.31 -1.12
CA ALA A 48 -4.70 -14.95 0.08
C ALA A 48 -3.95 -16.27 -0.22
N ALA A 49 -4.46 -17.07 -1.16
CA ALA A 49 -3.81 -18.28 -1.65
C ALA A 49 -2.49 -17.97 -2.37
N TRP A 50 -2.47 -16.93 -3.21
CA TRP A 50 -1.25 -16.44 -3.83
C TRP A 50 -0.21 -16.00 -2.80
N ALA A 51 -0.63 -15.29 -1.74
CA ALA A 51 0.26 -14.86 -0.67
C ALA A 51 0.88 -16.06 0.08
N LEU A 52 0.10 -17.09 0.38
CA LEU A 52 0.62 -18.33 0.98
C LEU A 52 1.60 -19.04 0.04
N TRP A 53 1.27 -19.16 -1.24
CA TRP A 53 2.17 -19.74 -2.24
C TRP A 53 3.48 -18.94 -2.34
N ALA A 54 3.40 -17.62 -2.39
CA ALA A 54 4.58 -16.75 -2.47
C ALA A 54 5.46 -16.87 -1.22
N LEU A 55 4.85 -17.03 -0.03
CA LEU A 55 5.55 -17.31 1.22
C LEU A 55 6.27 -18.66 1.18
N LEU A 56 5.59 -19.73 0.74
CA LEU A 56 6.18 -21.07 0.64
C LEU A 56 7.33 -21.13 -0.38
N ARG A 57 7.29 -20.27 -1.41
CA ARG A 57 8.38 -20.10 -2.39
C ARG A 57 9.49 -19.17 -1.90
N GLY A 58 9.40 -18.63 -0.68
CA GLY A 58 10.37 -17.68 -0.13
C GLY A 58 10.42 -16.34 -0.86
N ARG A 59 9.39 -15.99 -1.64
CA ARG A 59 9.32 -14.71 -2.38
C ARG A 59 8.91 -13.54 -1.49
N ILE A 60 8.11 -13.81 -0.46
CA ILE A 60 7.68 -12.83 0.55
C ILE A 60 7.83 -13.44 1.95
N GLY A 61 8.00 -12.58 2.96
CA GLY A 61 8.05 -12.99 4.37
C GLY A 61 6.64 -13.14 4.99
N MET A 62 6.59 -13.77 6.17
CA MET A 62 5.33 -14.05 6.89
C MET A 62 4.48 -12.79 7.12
N LEU A 63 5.09 -11.70 7.59
CA LEU A 63 4.37 -10.45 7.86
C LEU A 63 3.83 -9.80 6.59
N LEU A 64 4.55 -9.88 5.46
CA LEU A 64 4.05 -9.33 4.20
C LEU A 64 2.89 -10.16 3.65
N ALA A 65 2.93 -11.49 3.82
CA ALA A 65 1.81 -12.34 3.49
C ALA A 65 0.56 -11.95 4.28
N LEU A 66 0.70 -11.64 5.58
CA LEU A 66 -0.40 -11.13 6.41
C LEU A 66 -0.90 -9.76 5.96
N VAL A 67 -0.02 -8.82 5.57
CA VAL A 67 -0.44 -7.53 4.99
C VAL A 67 -1.32 -7.75 3.76
N VAL A 68 -0.92 -8.62 2.85
CA VAL A 68 -1.68 -8.92 1.63
C VAL A 68 -3.03 -9.57 1.97
N GLN A 69 -3.06 -10.52 2.91
CA GLN A 69 -4.28 -11.21 3.32
C GLN A 69 -5.26 -10.28 4.06
N CYS A 70 -4.78 -9.50 5.02
CA CYS A 70 -5.61 -8.53 5.74
C CYS A 70 -6.10 -7.42 4.79
N GLY A 71 -5.29 -6.96 3.83
CA GLY A 71 -5.71 -6.00 2.82
C GLY A 71 -6.81 -6.53 1.90
N ALA A 72 -6.71 -7.80 1.48
CA ALA A 72 -7.75 -8.48 0.71
C ALA A 72 -9.05 -8.60 1.52
N LEU A 73 -8.97 -8.97 2.80
CA LEU A 73 -10.11 -9.04 3.71
C LEU A 73 -10.73 -7.66 3.95
N ALA A 74 -9.93 -6.62 4.18
CA ALA A 74 -10.38 -5.25 4.33
C ALA A 74 -11.15 -4.76 3.09
N THR A 75 -10.70 -5.17 1.90
CA THR A 75 -11.32 -4.81 0.61
C THR A 75 -12.67 -5.51 0.40
N VAL A 76 -12.75 -6.82 0.62
CA VAL A 76 -14.01 -7.56 0.42
C VAL A 76 -15.05 -7.24 1.50
N THR A 77 -14.62 -7.03 2.75
CA THR A 77 -15.54 -6.67 3.86
C THR A 77 -16.14 -5.28 3.68
N SER A 78 -15.42 -4.34 3.05
CA SER A 78 -15.95 -3.01 2.73
C SER A 78 -17.08 -3.09 1.68
N ALA A 79 -16.94 -3.97 0.69
CA ALA A 79 -17.90 -4.12 -0.40
C ALA A 79 -19.14 -4.95 -0.06
N THR A 80 -19.00 -5.86 0.92
CA THR A 80 -20.07 -6.79 1.33
C THR A 80 -20.88 -6.28 2.53
N GLY A 81 -20.64 -5.05 2.98
CA GLY A 81 -21.37 -4.43 4.09
C GLY A 81 -21.01 -4.98 5.47
N LEU A 82 -19.92 -5.75 5.58
CA LEU A 82 -19.43 -6.33 6.84
C LEU A 82 -18.63 -5.28 7.64
N LEU A 83 -19.33 -4.25 8.13
CA LEU A 83 -18.70 -3.07 8.69
C LEU A 83 -17.76 -3.37 9.87
N GLN A 84 -18.16 -4.22 10.82
CA GLN A 84 -17.32 -4.57 11.98
C GLN A 84 -15.99 -5.19 11.56
N TRP A 85 -16.01 -6.07 10.56
CA TRP A 85 -14.80 -6.70 10.02
C TRP A 85 -13.97 -5.74 9.21
N HIS A 86 -14.60 -4.83 8.46
CA HIS A 86 -13.89 -3.76 7.76
C HIS A 86 -13.14 -2.85 8.75
N TRP A 87 -13.77 -2.50 9.87
CA TRP A 87 -13.18 -1.69 10.93
C TRP A 87 -12.00 -2.36 11.63
N LEU A 88 -11.95 -3.69 11.62
CA LEU A 88 -10.80 -4.44 12.11
C LEU A 88 -9.70 -4.52 11.05
N PHE A 89 -10.01 -5.06 9.86
CA PHE A 89 -8.98 -5.42 8.88
C PHE A 89 -8.32 -4.21 8.23
N LYS A 90 -9.03 -3.09 8.07
CA LYS A 90 -8.46 -1.88 7.49
C LYS A 90 -7.26 -1.34 8.28
N PRO A 91 -7.41 -0.97 9.58
CA PRO A 91 -6.27 -0.54 10.37
C PRO A 91 -5.27 -1.67 10.65
N LEU A 92 -5.73 -2.92 10.85
CA LEU A 92 -4.86 -4.05 11.14
C LEU A 92 -3.83 -4.29 10.03
N THR A 93 -4.22 -4.13 8.76
CA THR A 93 -3.31 -4.26 7.61
C THR A 93 -2.11 -3.32 7.74
N MET A 94 -2.36 -2.05 8.09
CA MET A 94 -1.32 -1.04 8.25
C MET A 94 -0.49 -1.25 9.52
N VAL A 95 -1.10 -1.70 10.61
CA VAL A 95 -0.36 -2.08 11.83
C VAL A 95 0.62 -3.21 11.54
N ILE A 96 0.21 -4.25 10.80
CA ILE A 96 1.11 -5.35 10.43
C ILE A 96 2.26 -4.85 9.54
N ALA A 97 2.00 -3.92 8.60
CA ALA A 97 3.04 -3.29 7.80
C ALA A 97 4.04 -2.49 8.65
N ILE A 98 3.56 -1.74 9.66
CA ILE A 98 4.42 -1.01 10.61
C ILE A 98 5.28 -1.99 11.42
N VAL A 99 4.68 -3.07 11.94
CA VAL A 99 5.40 -4.12 12.67
C VAL A 99 6.46 -4.78 11.79
N LEU A 100 6.15 -5.03 10.50
CA LEU A 100 7.11 -5.55 9.53
C LEU A 100 8.32 -4.63 9.37
N VAL A 101 8.09 -3.33 9.23
CA VAL A 101 9.16 -2.33 9.10
C VAL A 101 9.99 -2.25 10.37
N ALA A 102 9.35 -2.20 11.55
CA ALA A 102 10.04 -2.17 12.84
C ALA A 102 10.87 -3.43 13.11
N TYR A 103 10.32 -4.61 12.82
CA TYR A 103 11.03 -5.89 12.94
C TYR A 103 12.22 -5.97 11.97
N SER A 104 12.05 -5.46 10.75
CA SER A 104 13.12 -5.44 9.76
C SER A 104 14.23 -4.47 10.11
N ALA A 105 13.88 -3.29 10.66
CA ALA A 105 14.84 -2.33 11.18
C ALA A 105 15.70 -2.93 12.30
N ARG A 106 15.06 -3.58 13.30
CA ARG A 106 15.78 -4.23 14.42
C ARG A 106 16.76 -5.31 13.98
N GLN A 107 16.40 -6.09 12.96
CA GLN A 107 17.33 -7.09 12.41
C GLN A 107 18.53 -6.43 11.73
N SER A 108 18.32 -5.36 10.97
CA SER A 108 19.42 -4.57 10.40
C SER A 108 20.29 -3.89 11.47
N SER A 109 19.70 -3.54 12.63
CA SER A 109 20.40 -3.06 13.84
C SER A 109 21.34 -4.06 14.43
N ALA A 110 20.85 -5.27 14.68
CA ALA A 110 21.64 -6.34 15.26
C ALA A 110 22.85 -6.72 14.38
N GLY A 111 22.74 -6.50 13.06
CA GLY A 111 23.83 -6.69 12.09
C GLY A 111 24.81 -5.52 11.94
N GLY A 112 24.67 -4.43 12.72
CA GLY A 112 25.60 -3.28 12.68
C GLY A 112 25.48 -2.35 11.46
N ARG A 113 24.40 -2.43 10.68
CA ARG A 113 24.24 -1.74 9.37
C ARG A 113 23.22 -0.59 9.37
N LEU A 114 22.99 0.10 10.48
CA LEU A 114 21.92 1.10 10.54
C LEU A 114 22.34 2.50 10.12
N ASP A 115 21.72 2.97 9.05
CA ASP A 115 21.19 4.34 9.02
C ASP A 115 19.73 4.30 9.53
N PRO A 116 19.41 4.85 10.72
CA PRO A 116 18.06 4.80 11.30
C PRO A 116 17.05 5.67 10.52
N LYS A 117 17.53 6.66 9.77
CA LYS A 117 16.70 7.66 9.10
C LYS A 117 15.72 7.07 8.08
N PRO A 118 16.12 6.21 7.12
CA PRO A 118 15.17 5.60 6.17
C PRO A 118 14.08 4.76 6.84
N TRP A 119 14.45 3.98 7.85
CA TRP A 119 13.52 3.13 8.59
C TRP A 119 12.47 3.96 9.32
N TRP A 120 12.89 5.06 9.96
CA TRP A 120 11.99 6.00 10.60
C TRP A 120 11.03 6.67 9.61
N LEU A 121 11.52 7.16 8.47
CA LEU A 121 10.66 7.79 7.46
C LEU A 121 9.63 6.83 6.87
N LEU A 122 10.02 5.57 6.63
CA LEU A 122 9.09 4.54 6.18
C LEU A 122 8.01 4.28 7.25
N GLY A 123 8.41 4.13 8.51
CA GLY A 123 7.48 3.98 9.63
C GLY A 123 6.53 5.17 9.78
N ALA A 124 7.05 6.40 9.70
CA ALA A 124 6.27 7.63 9.77
C ALA A 124 5.25 7.73 8.62
N ALA A 125 5.63 7.36 7.40
CA ALA A 125 4.72 7.32 6.27
C ALA A 125 3.57 6.32 6.47
N LEU A 126 3.86 5.14 7.01
CA LEU A 126 2.84 4.13 7.33
C LEU A 126 1.93 4.56 8.48
N VAL A 127 2.46 5.21 9.52
CA VAL A 127 1.66 5.77 10.63
C VAL A 127 0.75 6.88 10.12
N GLY A 128 1.25 7.79 9.28
CA GLY A 128 0.43 8.83 8.64
C GLY A 128 -0.65 8.23 7.74
N SER A 129 -0.34 7.16 7.02
CA SER A 129 -1.31 6.42 6.20
C SER A 129 -2.39 5.74 7.06
N LEU A 130 -2.00 5.10 8.17
CA LEU A 130 -2.93 4.51 9.15
C LEU A 130 -3.85 5.57 9.78
N ALA A 131 -3.29 6.72 10.18
CA ALA A 131 -4.08 7.83 10.70
C ALA A 131 -5.07 8.36 9.65
N GLY A 132 -4.61 8.49 8.40
CA GLY A 132 -5.46 8.81 7.25
C GLY A 132 -6.61 7.82 7.09
N ASP A 133 -6.31 6.52 7.11
CA ASP A 133 -7.31 5.45 7.03
C ASP A 133 -8.35 5.55 8.15
N ALA A 134 -7.92 5.78 9.39
CA ALA A 134 -8.79 5.89 10.54
C ALA A 134 -9.69 7.14 10.46
N PHE A 135 -9.15 8.29 10.08
CA PHE A 135 -9.94 9.51 9.89
C PHE A 135 -10.96 9.37 8.76
N LEU A 136 -10.58 8.74 7.64
CA LEU A 136 -11.53 8.52 6.53
C LEU A 136 -12.65 7.51 6.84
N MET A 137 -12.55 6.76 7.94
CA MET A 137 -13.63 5.87 8.39
C MET A 137 -14.70 6.60 9.21
N VAL A 138 -14.41 7.80 9.72
CA VAL A 138 -15.34 8.59 10.52
C VAL A 138 -15.91 9.71 9.65
N GLU A 139 -17.24 9.83 9.64
CA GLU A 139 -17.91 10.89 8.90
C GLU A 139 -17.48 12.28 9.41
N GLY A 140 -17.25 13.21 8.48
CA GLY A 140 -16.77 14.57 8.80
C GLY A 140 -15.25 14.72 8.94
N PHE A 141 -14.47 13.63 9.00
CA PHE A 141 -13.01 13.68 9.19
C PHE A 141 -12.20 13.61 7.88
N PHE A 142 -12.80 14.00 6.76
CA PHE A 142 -12.14 13.98 5.45
C PHE A 142 -10.85 14.84 5.41
N ILE A 143 -10.91 16.07 5.92
CA ILE A 143 -9.75 16.99 5.92
C ILE A 143 -8.62 16.46 6.81
N PRO A 144 -8.86 16.04 8.08
CA PRO A 144 -7.83 15.36 8.88
C PRO A 144 -7.23 14.13 8.20
N GLY A 145 -8.06 13.34 7.52
CA GLY A 145 -7.60 12.20 6.72
C GLY A 145 -6.67 12.62 5.58
N LEU A 146 -7.07 13.62 4.80
CA LEU A 146 -6.29 14.19 3.70
C LEU A 146 -4.94 14.74 4.19
N VAL A 147 -4.92 15.46 5.31
CA VAL A 147 -3.68 16.00 5.91
C VAL A 147 -2.77 14.86 6.38
N SER A 148 -3.33 13.80 6.98
CA SER A 148 -2.55 12.65 7.45
C SER A 148 -1.89 11.90 6.29
N PHE A 149 -2.63 11.68 5.20
CA PHE A 149 -2.06 11.13 3.97
C PHE A 149 -1.04 12.09 3.35
N LEU A 150 -1.27 13.41 3.34
CA LEU A 150 -0.30 14.38 2.82
C LEU A 150 1.06 14.26 3.54
N LEU A 151 1.03 14.15 4.87
CA LEU A 151 2.23 13.93 5.68
C LEU A 151 2.91 12.60 5.33
N ALA A 152 2.13 11.55 5.08
CA ALA A 152 2.67 10.27 4.61
C ALA A 152 3.37 10.40 3.24
N HIS A 153 2.77 11.11 2.28
CA HIS A 153 3.37 11.37 0.98
C HIS A 153 4.66 12.16 1.09
N ILE A 154 4.71 13.18 1.96
CA ILE A 154 5.93 13.95 2.21
C ILE A 154 7.03 13.05 2.79
N ALA A 155 6.69 12.20 3.77
CA ALA A 155 7.65 11.24 4.34
C ALA A 155 8.17 10.27 3.26
N TYR A 156 7.30 9.78 2.38
CA TYR A 156 7.69 8.96 1.23
C TYR A 156 8.60 9.69 0.23
N ILE A 157 8.29 10.93 -0.11
CA ILE A 157 9.14 11.77 -0.98
C ILE A 157 10.56 11.89 -0.39
N VAL A 158 10.67 12.24 0.89
CA VAL A 158 11.96 12.40 1.58
C VAL A 158 12.71 11.06 1.64
N LEU A 159 11.99 9.95 1.87
CA LEU A 159 12.56 8.61 1.85
C LEU A 159 13.08 8.22 0.46
N PHE A 160 12.28 8.43 -0.59
CA PHE A 160 12.62 8.03 -1.96
C PHE A 160 13.75 8.88 -2.54
N ARG A 161 13.96 10.10 -2.04
CA ARG A 161 15.12 10.94 -2.34
C ARG A 161 16.44 10.37 -1.81
N GLN A 162 16.43 9.51 -0.78
CA GLN A 162 17.69 9.06 -0.18
C GLN A 162 18.58 8.27 -1.15
N GLY A 163 19.80 8.77 -1.37
CA GLY A 163 20.78 8.17 -2.27
C GLY A 163 20.52 8.42 -3.76
N VAL A 164 19.65 9.36 -4.11
CA VAL A 164 19.43 9.84 -5.49
C VAL A 164 19.20 11.36 -5.50
N ALA A 165 19.37 12.01 -6.65
CA ALA A 165 19.07 13.44 -6.78
C ALA A 165 17.56 13.73 -6.62
N TRP A 166 17.22 14.99 -6.36
CA TRP A 166 15.83 15.45 -6.35
C TRP A 166 15.25 15.43 -7.77
N LEU A 167 14.13 14.75 -7.95
CA LEU A 167 13.40 14.58 -9.22
C LEU A 167 14.36 14.25 -10.39
N PRO A 168 15.11 13.14 -10.30
CA PRO A 168 16.28 12.90 -11.15
C PRO A 168 15.92 12.63 -12.61
N ARG A 169 14.64 12.48 -12.95
CA ARG A 169 14.15 12.29 -14.32
C ARG A 169 13.04 13.30 -14.66
N PRO A 170 13.35 14.35 -15.46
CA PRO A 170 12.37 15.36 -15.87
C PRO A 170 11.16 14.77 -16.62
N GLY A 171 11.36 13.73 -17.44
CA GLY A 171 10.24 13.07 -18.13
C GLY A 171 9.25 12.39 -17.18
N ALA A 172 9.73 11.79 -16.09
CA ALA A 172 8.85 11.20 -15.07
C ALA A 172 8.09 12.29 -14.30
N LEU A 173 8.74 13.41 -14.03
CA LEU A 173 8.11 14.59 -13.42
C LEU A 173 7.00 15.16 -14.31
N ALA A 174 7.31 15.42 -15.59
CA ALA A 174 6.33 15.94 -16.54
C ALA A 174 5.14 15.00 -16.71
N ALA A 175 5.38 13.69 -16.81
CA ALA A 175 4.31 12.70 -16.96
C ALA A 175 3.38 12.66 -15.73
N THR A 176 3.95 12.59 -14.52
CA THR A 176 3.16 12.50 -13.28
C THR A 176 2.44 13.80 -12.94
N LEU A 177 3.07 14.96 -13.15
CA LEU A 177 2.39 16.26 -13.04
C LEU A 177 1.33 16.46 -14.12
N GLY A 178 1.55 15.96 -15.33
CA GLY A 178 0.54 15.96 -16.39
C GLY A 178 -0.70 15.15 -16.01
N VAL A 179 -0.50 13.94 -15.50
CA VAL A 179 -1.59 13.10 -14.98
C VAL A 179 -2.28 13.77 -13.79
N GLY A 180 -1.53 14.29 -12.81
CA GLY A 180 -2.07 15.00 -11.66
C GLY A 180 -2.85 16.25 -12.06
N GLY A 181 -2.33 17.05 -12.99
CA GLY A 181 -2.98 18.24 -13.51
C GLY A 181 -4.27 17.92 -14.28
N ALA A 182 -4.25 16.88 -15.13
CA ALA A 182 -5.45 16.40 -15.80
C ALA A 182 -6.50 15.90 -14.81
N MET A 183 -6.08 15.16 -13.78
CA MET A 183 -6.96 14.69 -12.71
C MET A 183 -7.56 15.87 -11.93
N TYR A 184 -6.74 16.87 -11.56
CA TYR A 184 -7.23 18.07 -10.87
C TYR A 184 -8.22 18.87 -11.73
N ALA A 185 -7.94 19.05 -13.02
CA ALA A 185 -8.85 19.71 -13.95
C ALA A 185 -10.18 18.96 -14.06
N TYR A 186 -10.14 17.63 -14.10
CA TYR A 186 -11.34 16.79 -14.08
C TYR A 186 -12.14 16.97 -12.78
N LEU A 187 -11.49 16.98 -11.62
CA LEU A 187 -12.16 17.25 -10.33
C LEU A 187 -12.79 18.65 -10.30
N TRP A 188 -12.07 19.64 -10.81
CA TRP A 188 -12.53 21.03 -10.86
C TRP A 188 -13.82 21.16 -11.68
N GLN A 189 -13.86 20.55 -12.87
CA GLN A 189 -15.04 20.53 -13.74
C GLN A 189 -16.17 19.67 -13.15
N GLY A 190 -15.82 18.62 -12.40
CA GLY A 190 -16.76 17.67 -11.83
C GLY A 190 -17.47 18.12 -10.55
N GLY A 191 -17.19 19.32 -10.02
CA GLY A 191 -17.89 19.87 -8.85
C GLY A 191 -17.07 19.95 -7.57
N LEU A 192 -15.73 19.94 -7.65
CA LEU A 192 -14.86 20.17 -6.49
C LEU A 192 -15.24 21.47 -5.73
N PRO A 193 -15.63 21.39 -4.44
CA PRO A 193 -16.04 22.55 -3.65
C PRO A 193 -14.94 23.60 -3.56
N THR A 194 -15.33 24.88 -3.57
CA THR A 194 -14.38 25.99 -3.68
C THR A 194 -13.35 26.01 -2.56
N GLU A 195 -13.79 25.69 -1.35
CA GLU A 195 -12.98 25.58 -0.13
C GLU A 195 -11.96 24.43 -0.16
N LEU A 196 -12.19 23.38 -0.98
CA LEU A 196 -11.31 22.23 -1.11
C LEU A 196 -10.35 22.33 -2.30
N ARG A 197 -10.49 23.33 -3.16
CA ARG A 197 -9.66 23.49 -4.36
C ARG A 197 -8.16 23.59 -4.05
N ILE A 198 -7.80 24.39 -3.05
CA ILE A 198 -6.39 24.57 -2.65
C ILE A 198 -5.87 23.31 -1.93
N PRO A 199 -6.54 22.77 -0.90
CA PRO A 199 -6.11 21.51 -0.26
C PRO A 199 -5.91 20.37 -1.25
N VAL A 200 -6.85 20.17 -2.18
CA VAL A 200 -6.77 19.10 -3.18
C VAL A 200 -5.66 19.36 -4.20
N ALA A 201 -5.43 20.61 -4.64
CA ALA A 201 -4.31 20.93 -5.54
C ALA A 201 -2.95 20.61 -4.89
N VAL A 202 -2.76 21.00 -3.63
CA VAL A 202 -1.54 20.69 -2.85
C VAL A 202 -1.38 19.18 -2.74
N TYR A 203 -2.46 18.48 -2.42
CA TYR A 203 -2.45 17.03 -2.25
C TYR A 203 -2.10 16.30 -3.55
N VAL A 204 -2.79 16.59 -4.66
CA VAL A 204 -2.53 16.00 -5.97
C VAL A 204 -1.10 16.25 -6.42
N THR A 205 -0.57 17.46 -6.16
CA THR A 205 0.82 17.80 -6.47
C THR A 205 1.79 16.96 -5.63
N ALA A 206 1.54 16.79 -4.33
CA ALA A 206 2.40 15.97 -3.47
C ALA A 206 2.45 14.51 -3.95
N ILE A 207 1.31 13.92 -4.32
CA ILE A 207 1.27 12.55 -4.86
C ILE A 207 2.02 12.45 -6.19
N ALA A 208 1.81 13.40 -7.10
CA ALA A 208 2.52 13.44 -8.37
C ALA A 208 4.04 13.54 -8.15
N LEU A 209 4.50 14.39 -7.23
CA LEU A 209 5.92 14.50 -6.87
C LEU A 209 6.47 13.22 -6.22
N MET A 210 5.68 12.54 -5.38
CA MET A 210 6.05 11.24 -4.82
C MET A 210 6.25 10.21 -5.93
N ALA A 211 5.31 10.10 -6.85
CA ALA A 211 5.38 9.19 -7.99
C ALA A 211 6.57 9.54 -8.91
N ALA A 212 6.79 10.82 -9.20
CA ALA A 212 7.94 11.31 -9.98
C ALA A 212 9.27 10.90 -9.34
N GLN A 213 9.41 11.12 -8.02
CA GLN A 213 10.60 10.78 -7.27
C GLN A 213 10.82 9.27 -7.25
N ALA A 214 9.77 8.46 -7.06
CA ALA A 214 9.86 7.01 -7.05
C ALA A 214 10.27 6.44 -8.43
N LEU A 215 9.62 6.92 -9.50
CA LEU A 215 9.96 6.55 -10.89
C LEU A 215 11.39 6.97 -11.24
N GLY A 216 11.79 8.18 -10.85
CA GLY A 216 13.15 8.70 -11.01
C GLY A 216 14.19 7.90 -10.21
N ARG A 217 13.84 7.45 -9.00
CA ARG A 217 14.69 6.57 -8.19
C ARG A 217 14.86 5.19 -8.86
N ALA A 218 13.78 4.55 -9.29
CA ALA A 218 13.82 3.26 -10.00
C ALA A 218 14.67 3.31 -11.26
N SER A 219 14.54 4.42 -11.95
CA SER A 219 15.28 4.84 -13.12
C SER A 219 16.79 4.95 -12.89
N VAL A 220 17.22 5.57 -11.80
CA VAL A 220 18.65 5.75 -11.44
C VAL A 220 19.26 4.48 -10.87
N LEU A 221 18.56 3.81 -9.95
CA LEU A 221 19.09 2.63 -9.26
C LEU A 221 19.02 1.36 -10.11
N GLY A 222 18.03 1.24 -11.01
CA GLY A 222 17.89 0.12 -11.94
C GLY A 222 17.55 -1.24 -11.30
N ASP A 223 17.55 -1.34 -9.97
CA ASP A 223 17.30 -2.58 -9.25
C ASP A 223 15.80 -2.93 -9.15
N ARG A 224 15.51 -4.19 -8.79
CA ARG A 224 14.12 -4.68 -8.66
C ARG A 224 13.36 -4.01 -7.51
N ALA A 225 14.04 -3.66 -6.42
CA ALA A 225 13.43 -3.08 -5.23
C ALA A 225 12.92 -1.66 -5.52
N ALA A 226 13.72 -0.84 -6.18
CA ALA A 226 13.35 0.51 -6.60
C ALA A 226 12.20 0.51 -7.62
N ARG A 227 12.19 -0.45 -8.57
CA ARG A 227 11.06 -0.64 -9.49
C ARG A 227 9.76 -1.02 -8.76
N GLN A 228 9.84 -1.85 -7.71
CA GLN A 228 8.66 -2.17 -6.89
C GLN A 228 8.13 -0.92 -6.18
N VAL A 229 9.00 -0.10 -5.59
CA VAL A 229 8.59 1.17 -4.97
C VAL A 229 7.90 2.10 -5.97
N ALA A 230 8.45 2.22 -7.18
CA ALA A 230 7.82 3.02 -8.24
C ALA A 230 6.44 2.47 -8.66
N LEU A 231 6.32 1.15 -8.82
CA LEU A 231 5.02 0.52 -9.10
C LEU A 231 4.02 0.80 -7.98
N GLY A 232 4.45 0.71 -6.73
CA GLY A 232 3.62 1.03 -5.57
C GLY A 232 3.19 2.49 -5.55
N ALA A 233 4.08 3.43 -5.86
CA ALA A 233 3.73 4.86 -5.96
C ALA A 233 2.68 5.15 -7.05
N CYS A 234 2.76 4.45 -8.20
CA CYS A 234 1.74 4.53 -9.25
C CYS A 234 0.39 3.98 -8.78
N PHE A 235 0.39 2.85 -8.07
CA PHE A 235 -0.84 2.31 -7.47
C PHE A 235 -1.45 3.25 -6.42
N PHE A 236 -0.62 3.95 -5.66
CA PHE A 236 -1.09 4.94 -4.70
C PHE A 236 -1.80 6.10 -5.42
N MET A 237 -1.16 6.63 -6.47
CA MET A 237 -1.76 7.69 -7.28
C MET A 237 -3.09 7.26 -7.95
N LEU A 238 -3.17 6.00 -8.39
CA LEU A 238 -4.41 5.41 -8.92
C LEU A 238 -5.49 5.32 -7.84
N SER A 239 -5.15 4.83 -6.64
CA SER A 239 -6.08 4.73 -5.51
C SER A 239 -6.71 6.07 -5.17
N ASP A 240 -5.89 7.11 -5.08
CA ASP A 240 -6.33 8.45 -4.70
C ASP A 240 -7.13 9.12 -5.83
N SER A 241 -6.83 8.80 -7.08
CA SER A 241 -7.64 9.23 -8.23
C SER A 241 -9.04 8.60 -8.19
N LEU A 242 -9.15 7.31 -7.84
CA LEU A 242 -10.44 6.63 -7.65
C LEU A 242 -11.21 7.22 -6.47
N LEU A 243 -10.53 7.47 -5.34
CA LEU A 243 -11.11 8.05 -4.14
C LEU A 243 -11.66 9.46 -4.41
N ALA A 244 -10.86 10.31 -5.07
CA ALA A 244 -11.26 11.68 -5.39
C ALA A 244 -12.40 11.72 -6.41
N THR A 245 -12.38 10.86 -7.44
CA THR A 245 -13.48 10.75 -8.41
C THR A 245 -14.79 10.38 -7.72
N ASN A 246 -14.76 9.34 -6.89
CA ASN A 246 -15.93 8.87 -6.14
C ASN A 246 -16.47 9.93 -5.17
N ARG A 247 -15.59 10.78 -4.64
CA ARG A 247 -15.95 11.79 -3.63
C ARG A 247 -16.49 13.08 -4.24
N PHE A 248 -15.89 13.56 -5.31
CA PHE A 248 -16.12 14.93 -5.80
C PHE A 248 -16.81 15.02 -7.15
N VAL A 249 -16.84 13.94 -7.94
CA VAL A 249 -17.36 13.99 -9.31
C VAL A 249 -18.60 13.11 -9.45
N GLN A 250 -18.45 11.81 -9.23
CA GLN A 250 -19.55 10.86 -9.39
C GLN A 250 -19.30 9.59 -8.59
N PRO A 251 -20.34 8.94 -8.04
CA PRO A 251 -20.19 7.66 -7.37
C PRO A 251 -19.70 6.60 -8.38
N LEU A 252 -18.63 5.90 -8.04
CA LEU A 252 -18.10 4.80 -8.85
C LEU A 252 -18.68 3.46 -8.38
N PRO A 253 -19.02 2.55 -9.31
CA PRO A 253 -19.40 1.19 -8.94
C PRO A 253 -18.22 0.51 -8.25
N LEU A 254 -18.46 -0.11 -7.08
CA LEU A 254 -17.43 -0.76 -6.27
C LEU A 254 -16.23 0.15 -5.95
N ALA A 255 -16.45 1.47 -5.81
CA ALA A 255 -15.39 2.45 -5.57
C ALA A 255 -14.41 2.03 -4.46
N GLN A 256 -14.95 1.58 -3.32
CA GLN A 256 -14.12 1.16 -2.19
C GLN A 256 -13.26 -0.05 -2.50
N VAL A 257 -13.73 -0.99 -3.35
CA VAL A 257 -12.91 -2.13 -3.79
C VAL A 257 -11.72 -1.62 -4.60
N GLY A 258 -11.97 -0.77 -5.59
CA GLY A 258 -10.92 -0.21 -6.44
C GLY A 258 -9.90 0.59 -5.63
N VAL A 259 -10.37 1.46 -4.73
CA VAL A 259 -9.52 2.26 -3.83
C VAL A 259 -8.68 1.36 -2.94
N LEU A 260 -9.29 0.45 -2.17
CA LEU A 260 -8.55 -0.36 -1.19
C LEU A 260 -7.62 -1.40 -1.84
N ALA A 261 -8.03 -2.01 -2.95
CA ALA A 261 -7.19 -2.96 -3.67
C ALA A 261 -5.91 -2.28 -4.20
N THR A 262 -6.05 -1.11 -4.83
CA THR A 262 -4.90 -0.35 -5.33
C THR A 262 -4.07 0.24 -4.20
N TYR A 263 -4.70 0.71 -3.12
CA TYR A 263 -4.03 1.23 -1.94
C TYR A 263 -3.17 0.18 -1.22
N TYR A 264 -3.73 -1.00 -0.90
CA TYR A 264 -2.94 -2.03 -0.22
C TYR A 264 -1.88 -2.64 -1.12
N ALA A 265 -2.12 -2.73 -2.44
CA ALA A 265 -1.08 -3.05 -3.40
C ALA A 265 0.05 -2.02 -3.35
N ALA A 266 -0.29 -0.72 -3.33
CA ALA A 266 0.68 0.37 -3.21
C ALA A 266 1.57 0.22 -1.96
N GLN A 267 0.94 0.08 -0.79
CA GLN A 267 1.64 -0.08 0.48
C GLN A 267 2.50 -1.35 0.49
N ALA A 268 1.98 -2.49 0.03
CA ALA A 268 2.73 -3.74 -0.02
C ALA A 268 3.97 -3.64 -0.92
N PHE A 269 3.85 -3.04 -2.11
CA PHE A 269 4.97 -2.84 -3.03
C PHE A 269 6.01 -1.86 -2.49
N ILE A 270 5.58 -0.74 -1.89
CA ILE A 270 6.48 0.26 -1.29
C ILE A 270 7.22 -0.37 -0.11
N VAL A 271 6.52 -1.00 0.82
CA VAL A 271 7.11 -1.62 2.01
C VAL A 271 8.08 -2.72 1.61
N HIS A 272 7.67 -3.64 0.74
CA HIS A 272 8.55 -4.73 0.31
C HIS A 272 9.79 -4.20 -0.41
N GLY A 273 9.62 -3.31 -1.38
CA GLY A 273 10.71 -2.73 -2.14
C GLY A 273 11.68 -1.96 -1.23
N MET A 274 11.18 -1.12 -0.33
CA MET A 274 12.04 -0.38 0.60
C MET A 274 12.77 -1.30 1.58
N VAL A 275 12.10 -2.28 2.19
CA VAL A 275 12.73 -3.20 3.15
C VAL A 275 13.83 -4.03 2.48
N VAL A 276 13.58 -4.54 1.27
CA VAL A 276 14.61 -5.26 0.49
C VAL A 276 15.78 -4.33 0.15
N GLY A 277 15.49 -3.13 -0.36
CA GLY A 277 16.53 -2.17 -0.75
C GLY A 277 17.37 -1.67 0.42
N LEU A 278 16.78 -1.50 1.61
CA LEU A 278 17.49 -1.05 2.83
C LEU A 278 18.33 -2.16 3.47
N ARG A 279 18.00 -3.43 3.25
CA ARG A 279 18.79 -4.57 3.75
C ARG A 279 20.00 -4.91 2.86
N GLN A 280 19.96 -4.51 1.59
CA GLN A 280 21.02 -4.76 0.61
C GLN A 280 22.13 -3.70 0.65
N ARG A 281 21.88 -2.55 1.26
CA ARG A 281 22.86 -1.49 1.52
C ARG A 281 23.55 -1.73 2.86
#